data_AF-A0A1V6NRI8-F1
#
_entry.id   AF-A0A1V6NRI8-F1
#
_cell.length_a   1.000
_cell.length_b   1.000
_cell.length_c   1.000
_cell.angle_alpha   90.00
_cell.angle_beta   90.00
_cell.angle_gamma   90.00
#
_symmetry.space_group_name_H-M   'P 1'
#
loop_
_entity.id
_entity.type
_entity.pdbx_description
1 polymer ?
#
loop_
_entity_poly.entity_id
_entity_poly.type
_entity_poly.pdbx_seq_one_letter_code
_entity_poly.pdbx_strand_id
1 'polypeptide(L)'
;MRALLPHFTDREFRQGPFFYRLTDLHPSNIFVDNQWHIKYIIDLEWACSLPAETLRPPYWLTGRAVDDLLGENLDTFSKAYDEFLEIFEEEELRYPPLFNACSYRTNIMRKGWKIGNFWYFHALDSPKGLFNLFRDHIQPRFAASQSDPSDFSRIVSEYWAVDTKDVIGEKLKDKETYENELRLRFKMVQVAHDTGESKNCH
;
A
#
# COMPACT_ATOMS: atom_id res chain seq x y z
N MET A 1 -13.73 2.37 -7.33
CA MET A 1 -13.29 1.02 -6.90
C MET A 1 -14.42 -0.01 -6.76
N ARG A 2 -15.54 0.28 -6.08
CA ARG A 2 -16.62 -0.71 -5.85
C ARG A 2 -17.14 -1.42 -7.11
N ALA A 3 -17.37 -0.67 -8.19
CA ALA A 3 -17.86 -1.24 -9.46
C ALA A 3 -16.91 -2.29 -10.07
N LEU A 4 -15.62 -2.26 -9.70
CA LEU A 4 -14.60 -3.16 -10.23
C LEU A 4 -14.45 -4.45 -9.43
N LEU A 5 -15.05 -4.55 -8.22
CA LEU A 5 -14.92 -5.71 -7.34
C LEU A 5 -15.13 -7.06 -8.07
N PRO A 6 -16.18 -7.23 -8.91
CA PRO A 6 -16.43 -8.51 -9.58
C PRO A 6 -15.33 -8.97 -10.53
N HIS A 7 -14.39 -8.11 -10.92
CA HIS A 7 -13.24 -8.48 -11.74
C HIS A 7 -12.05 -9.01 -10.93
N PHE A 8 -12.04 -8.74 -9.63
CA PHE A 8 -10.95 -9.10 -8.72
C PHE A 8 -11.36 -10.17 -7.69
N THR A 9 -12.60 -10.60 -7.70
CA THR A 9 -13.15 -11.62 -6.79
C THR A 9 -13.98 -12.66 -7.54
N ASP A 10 -13.94 -13.90 -7.08
CA ASP A 10 -14.80 -14.98 -7.51
C ASP A 10 -16.13 -14.95 -6.75
N ARG A 11 -17.21 -15.24 -7.47
CA ARG A 11 -18.53 -15.37 -6.86
C ARG A 11 -18.61 -16.59 -5.95
N GLU A 12 -17.82 -17.63 -6.23
CA GLU A 12 -17.78 -18.86 -5.43
C GLU A 12 -17.31 -18.59 -3.99
N PHE A 13 -16.44 -17.60 -3.78
CA PHE A 13 -15.89 -17.28 -2.46
C PHE A 13 -16.69 -16.24 -1.65
N ARG A 14 -17.85 -15.79 -2.16
CA ARG A 14 -18.67 -14.75 -1.50
C ARG A 14 -19.14 -15.13 -0.10
N GLN A 15 -19.37 -16.41 0.14
CA GLN A 15 -19.82 -16.94 1.42
C GLN A 15 -18.70 -17.60 2.22
N GLY A 16 -17.45 -17.39 1.78
CA GLY A 16 -16.27 -17.95 2.40
C GLY A 16 -15.45 -18.84 1.44
N PRO A 17 -14.33 -19.37 1.94
CA PRO A 17 -13.92 -19.34 3.34
C PRO A 17 -13.34 -17.99 3.78
N PHE A 18 -13.27 -17.80 5.09
CA PHE A 18 -12.61 -16.65 5.72
C PHE A 18 -11.39 -17.15 6.47
N PHE A 19 -10.28 -16.41 6.37
CA PHE A 19 -9.05 -16.72 7.07
C PHE A 19 -8.70 -15.62 8.06
N TYR A 20 -8.25 -16.04 9.24
CA TYR A 20 -7.70 -15.14 10.24
C TYR A 20 -6.37 -14.57 9.74
N ARG A 21 -6.21 -13.26 9.84
CA ARG A 21 -5.05 -12.50 9.37
C ARG A 21 -4.72 -11.37 10.32
N LEU A 22 -3.43 -11.08 10.45
CA LEU A 22 -2.92 -9.85 11.06
C LEU A 22 -2.86 -8.78 9.96
N THR A 23 -3.72 -7.76 10.04
CA THR A 23 -3.84 -6.74 8.99
C THR A 23 -2.76 -5.67 9.07
N ASP A 24 -2.15 -5.50 10.25
CA ASP A 24 -1.05 -4.55 10.48
C ASP A 24 0.29 -5.26 10.78
N LEU A 25 0.55 -6.36 10.07
CA LEU A 25 1.83 -7.05 10.19
C LEU A 25 2.92 -6.31 9.39
N HIS A 26 3.90 -5.75 10.10
CA HIS A 26 5.08 -5.10 9.52
C HIS A 26 6.38 -5.54 10.23
N PRO A 27 7.57 -5.30 9.65
CA PRO A 27 8.83 -5.81 10.20
C PRO A 27 9.07 -5.47 11.66
N SER A 28 8.72 -4.26 12.10
CA SER A 28 8.89 -3.84 13.51
C SER A 28 8.01 -4.60 14.52
N ASN A 29 7.00 -5.35 14.06
CA ASN A 29 6.17 -6.21 14.92
C ASN A 29 6.70 -7.65 15.01
N ILE A 30 7.79 -7.97 14.31
CA ILE A 30 8.38 -9.31 14.24
C ILE A 30 9.77 -9.30 14.89
N PHE A 31 9.94 -10.12 15.93
CA PHE A 31 11.22 -10.32 16.60
C PHE A 31 11.82 -11.66 16.22
N VAL A 32 13.11 -11.64 15.89
CA VAL A 32 13.88 -12.82 15.49
C VAL A 32 15.07 -13.05 16.43
N ASP A 33 15.57 -14.28 16.49
CA ASP A 33 16.85 -14.57 17.15
C ASP A 33 18.06 -14.34 16.23
N ASN A 34 19.26 -14.64 16.73
CA ASN A 34 20.53 -14.50 15.98
C ASN A 34 20.60 -15.40 14.73
N GLN A 35 19.70 -16.37 14.59
CA GLN A 35 19.60 -17.28 13.45
C GLN A 35 18.41 -16.93 12.54
N TRP A 36 17.80 -15.76 12.73
CA TRP A 36 16.63 -15.28 11.98
C TRP A 36 15.35 -16.10 12.21
N HIS A 37 15.28 -16.93 13.25
CA HIS A 37 14.02 -17.60 13.61
C HIS A 37 13.08 -16.60 14.28
N ILE A 38 11.84 -16.52 13.80
CA ILE A 38 10.78 -15.72 14.43
C ILE A 38 10.54 -16.26 15.86
N LYS A 39 10.69 -15.39 16.86
CA LYS A 39 10.44 -15.70 18.28
C LYS A 39 9.12 -15.11 18.76
N TYR A 40 8.82 -13.88 18.35
CA TYR A 40 7.65 -13.16 18.81
C TYR A 40 7.04 -12.35 17.68
N ILE A 41 5.71 -12.34 17.64
CA ILE A 41 4.92 -11.38 16.88
C ILE A 41 4.14 -10.60 17.93
N ILE A 42 4.34 -9.29 17.96
CA ILE A 42 3.66 -8.38 18.90
C ILE A 42 2.57 -7.59 18.18
N ASP A 43 1.87 -6.76 18.95
CA ASP A 43 0.89 -5.80 18.42
C ASP A 43 -0.23 -6.48 17.60
N LEU A 44 -0.93 -7.41 18.26
CA LEU A 44 -1.94 -8.29 17.63
C LEU A 44 -3.36 -7.68 17.66
N GLU A 45 -3.49 -6.39 17.99
CA GLU A 45 -4.79 -5.72 18.11
C GLU A 45 -5.52 -5.62 16.76
N TRP A 46 -4.76 -5.62 15.66
CA TRP A 46 -5.26 -5.57 14.29
C TRP A 46 -5.31 -6.96 13.66
N ALA A 47 -6.25 -7.79 14.14
CA ALA A 47 -6.50 -9.11 13.62
C ALA A 47 -7.95 -9.27 13.13
N CYS A 48 -8.12 -9.86 11.95
CA CYS A 48 -9.42 -9.98 11.31
C CYS A 48 -9.59 -11.31 10.55
N SER A 49 -10.80 -11.83 10.54
CA SER A 49 -11.21 -12.92 9.64
C SER A 49 -11.69 -12.32 8.32
N LEU A 50 -10.84 -12.39 7.29
CA LEU A 50 -11.09 -11.78 5.98
C LEU A 50 -11.41 -12.83 4.92
N PRO A 51 -12.14 -12.49 3.84
CA PRO A 51 -12.38 -13.40 2.73
C PRO A 51 -11.08 -13.99 2.19
N ALA A 52 -11.10 -15.27 1.82
CA ALA A 52 -9.91 -16.00 1.39
C ALA A 52 -9.16 -15.31 0.23
N GLU A 53 -9.91 -14.67 -0.68
CA GLU A 53 -9.35 -13.97 -1.82
C GLU A 53 -8.53 -12.74 -1.45
N THR A 54 -8.61 -12.26 -0.22
CA THR A 54 -7.77 -11.15 0.25
C THR A 54 -6.35 -11.62 0.60
N LEU A 55 -6.15 -12.94 0.76
CA LEU A 55 -4.89 -13.54 1.18
C LEU A 55 -3.77 -13.20 0.19
N ARG A 56 -2.66 -12.73 0.73
CA ARG A 56 -1.51 -12.24 -0.02
C ARG A 56 -0.28 -12.16 0.89
N PRO A 57 0.93 -12.25 0.33
CA PRO A 57 2.13 -11.99 1.10
C PRO A 57 2.23 -10.51 1.48
N PRO A 58 3.06 -10.16 2.47
CA PRO A 58 3.31 -8.77 2.80
C PRO A 58 3.97 -8.03 1.63
N TYR A 59 3.48 -6.83 1.29
CA TYR A 59 4.06 -6.02 0.21
C TYR A 59 5.52 -5.59 0.50
N TRP A 60 5.90 -5.54 1.78
CA TRP A 60 7.22 -5.12 2.23
C TRP A 60 8.28 -6.23 2.16
N LEU A 61 8.00 -7.39 1.55
CA LEU A 61 8.98 -8.47 1.37
C LEU A 61 10.32 -8.00 0.77
N THR A 62 10.26 -7.00 -0.12
CA THR A 62 11.45 -6.40 -0.76
C THR A 62 11.85 -5.05 -0.16
N GLY A 63 11.28 -4.68 1.00
CA GLY A 63 11.54 -3.41 1.68
C GLY A 63 10.97 -2.17 0.96
N ARG A 64 10.05 -2.38 0.01
CA ARG A 64 9.43 -1.30 -0.77
C ARG A 64 8.03 -0.96 -0.26
N ALA A 65 7.65 0.30 -0.45
CA ALA A 65 6.26 0.72 -0.29
C ALA A 65 5.42 0.09 -1.42
N VAL A 66 4.13 -0.17 -1.14
CA VAL A 66 3.26 -0.86 -2.10
C VAL A 66 3.05 -0.06 -3.40
N ASP A 67 3.11 1.28 -3.32
CA ASP A 67 3.00 2.19 -4.46
C ASP A 67 4.34 2.50 -5.14
N ASP A 68 5.44 1.91 -4.67
CA ASP A 68 6.78 1.94 -5.28
C ASP A 68 7.10 0.63 -6.02
N LEU A 69 6.14 -0.30 -6.12
CA LEU A 69 6.30 -1.59 -6.80
C LEU A 69 6.11 -1.43 -8.33
N LEU A 70 7.03 -0.69 -8.97
CA LEU A 70 7.03 -0.41 -10.40
C LEU A 70 8.38 -0.80 -11.04
N GLY A 71 8.37 -1.13 -12.34
CA GLY A 71 9.59 -1.46 -13.10
C GLY A 71 10.44 -2.53 -12.41
N GLU A 72 11.73 -2.25 -12.19
CA GLU A 72 12.67 -3.19 -11.55
C GLU A 72 12.25 -3.60 -10.13
N ASN A 73 11.60 -2.70 -9.36
CA ASN A 73 11.08 -3.02 -8.04
C ASN A 73 9.95 -4.05 -8.13
N LEU A 74 9.10 -3.94 -9.16
CA LEU A 74 8.03 -4.90 -9.42
C LEU A 74 8.61 -6.26 -9.81
N ASP A 75 9.62 -6.28 -10.68
CA ASP A 75 10.28 -7.52 -11.10
C ASP A 75 10.95 -8.24 -9.92
N THR A 76 11.59 -7.46 -9.03
CA THR A 76 12.19 -7.98 -7.79
C THR A 76 11.13 -8.53 -6.85
N PHE A 77 10.03 -7.80 -6.68
CA PHE A 77 8.92 -8.25 -5.85
C PHE A 77 8.22 -9.49 -6.42
N SER A 78 8.05 -9.58 -7.75
CA SER A 78 7.42 -10.75 -8.38
C SER A 78 8.24 -12.02 -8.12
N LYS A 79 9.57 -11.94 -8.16
CA LYS A 79 10.44 -13.07 -7.82
C LYS A 79 10.30 -13.49 -6.35
N ALA A 80 10.32 -12.51 -5.44
CA ALA A 80 10.11 -12.77 -4.01
C ALA A 80 8.70 -13.31 -3.71
N TYR A 81 7.70 -12.89 -4.48
CA TYR A 81 6.32 -13.38 -4.41
C TYR A 81 6.25 -14.85 -4.85
N ASP A 82 6.92 -15.22 -5.93
CA ASP A 82 6.98 -16.59 -6.42
C ASP A 82 7.70 -17.51 -5.41
N GLU A 83 8.86 -17.08 -4.89
CA GLU A 83 9.58 -17.80 -3.83
C GLU A 83 8.72 -17.98 -2.57
N PHE A 84 8.02 -16.93 -2.14
CA PHE A 84 7.09 -17.01 -1.01
C PHE A 84 6.01 -18.07 -1.27
N LEU A 85 5.43 -18.09 -2.48
CA LEU A 85 4.38 -19.05 -2.81
C LEU A 85 4.89 -20.49 -2.86
N GLU A 86 6.10 -20.72 -3.35
CA GLU A 86 6.72 -22.06 -3.36
C GLU A 86 6.90 -22.58 -1.94
N ILE A 87 7.52 -21.78 -1.06
CA ILE A 87 7.70 -22.14 0.36
C ILE A 87 6.36 -22.31 1.06
N PHE A 88 5.40 -21.42 0.82
CA PHE A 88 4.09 -21.47 1.45
C PHE A 88 3.28 -22.69 1.01
N GLU A 89 3.43 -23.12 -0.25
CA GLU A 89 2.82 -24.35 -0.74
C GLU A 89 3.41 -25.58 -0.06
N GLU A 90 4.73 -25.65 0.08
CA GLU A 90 5.39 -26.74 0.80
C GLU A 90 4.92 -26.84 2.26
N GLU A 91 4.82 -25.70 2.95
CA GLU A 91 4.27 -25.66 4.31
C GLU A 91 2.79 -26.04 4.33
N GLU A 92 1.98 -25.58 3.36
CA GLU A 92 0.55 -25.93 3.26
C GLU A 92 0.35 -27.45 3.08
N LEU A 93 1.22 -28.11 2.31
CA LEU A 93 1.17 -29.56 2.07
C LEU A 93 1.57 -30.41 3.28
N ARG A 94 2.25 -29.84 4.28
CA ARG A 94 2.58 -30.53 5.54
C ARG A 94 1.37 -30.70 6.46
N TYR A 95 0.29 -29.97 6.21
CA TYR A 95 -0.95 -30.04 6.98
C TYR A 95 -2.06 -30.77 6.19
N PRO A 96 -3.10 -31.29 6.89
CA PRO A 96 -4.25 -31.88 6.20
C PRO A 96 -4.90 -30.92 5.20
N PRO A 97 -5.35 -31.42 4.03
CA PRO A 97 -5.99 -30.60 3.01
C PRO A 97 -7.19 -29.83 3.56
N LEU A 98 -7.31 -28.56 3.20
CA LEU A 98 -8.50 -27.76 3.48
C LEU A 98 -9.50 -27.91 2.34
N PHE A 99 -10.78 -28.06 2.69
CA PHE A 99 -11.88 -28.18 1.73
C PHE A 99 -11.64 -29.26 0.66
N ASN A 100 -10.96 -30.36 1.03
CA ASN A 100 -10.57 -31.47 0.15
C ASN A 100 -9.67 -31.07 -1.04
N ALA A 101 -8.98 -29.93 -0.95
CA ALA A 101 -8.04 -29.47 -1.97
C ALA A 101 -6.64 -29.33 -1.38
N CYS A 102 -5.65 -29.96 -2.04
CA CYS A 102 -4.25 -29.67 -1.78
C CYS A 102 -3.92 -28.25 -2.28
N SER A 103 -3.04 -27.54 -1.57
CA SER A 103 -2.58 -26.19 -1.92
C SER A 103 -3.71 -25.15 -2.08
N TYR A 104 -4.78 -25.27 -1.29
CA TYR A 104 -6.00 -24.44 -1.44
C TYR A 104 -5.69 -22.94 -1.39
N ARG A 105 -4.92 -22.49 -0.39
CA ARG A 105 -4.57 -21.08 -0.21
C ARG A 105 -3.63 -20.59 -1.29
N THR A 106 -2.61 -21.36 -1.60
CA THR A 106 -1.61 -20.99 -2.61
C THR A 106 -2.26 -20.84 -3.99
N ASN A 107 -3.21 -21.70 -4.33
CA ASN A 107 -3.99 -21.60 -5.57
C ASN A 107 -4.84 -20.31 -5.64
N ILE A 108 -5.45 -19.91 -4.52
CA ILE A 108 -6.17 -18.62 -4.43
C ILE A 108 -5.21 -17.46 -4.63
N MET A 109 -4.05 -17.48 -3.98
CA MET A 109 -3.03 -16.42 -4.10
C MET A 109 -2.48 -16.30 -5.53
N ARG A 110 -2.20 -17.42 -6.22
CA ARG A 110 -1.78 -17.43 -7.63
C ARG A 110 -2.84 -16.84 -8.56
N LYS A 111 -4.10 -17.26 -8.38
CA LYS A 111 -5.24 -16.72 -9.14
C LYS A 111 -5.39 -15.22 -8.88
N GLY A 112 -5.31 -14.82 -7.62
CA GLY A 112 -5.38 -13.42 -7.19
C GLY A 112 -4.29 -12.55 -7.81
N TRP A 113 -3.05 -13.03 -7.83
CA TRP A 113 -1.93 -12.34 -8.47
C TRP A 113 -2.19 -12.08 -9.97
N LYS A 114 -2.61 -13.12 -10.69
CA LYS A 114 -2.90 -13.06 -12.13
C LYS A 114 -3.98 -12.02 -12.46
N ILE A 115 -5.10 -12.05 -11.74
CA ILE A 115 -6.22 -11.13 -12.00
C ILE A 115 -5.97 -9.70 -11.46
N GLY A 116 -4.96 -9.50 -10.60
CA GLY A 116 -4.62 -8.20 -10.02
C GLY A 116 -5.35 -7.88 -8.71
N ASN A 117 -5.89 -8.90 -8.06
CA ASN A 117 -6.57 -8.80 -6.77
C ASN A 117 -5.64 -8.24 -5.67
N PHE A 118 -4.36 -8.60 -5.72
CA PHE A 118 -3.32 -8.04 -4.83
C PHE A 118 -3.37 -6.52 -4.81
N TRP A 119 -3.35 -5.88 -5.99
CA TRP A 119 -3.38 -4.44 -6.16
C TRP A 119 -4.72 -3.85 -5.72
N TYR A 120 -5.82 -4.50 -6.09
CA TYR A 120 -7.17 -4.05 -5.74
C TYR A 120 -7.35 -3.93 -4.22
N PHE A 121 -7.02 -4.99 -3.47
CA PHE A 121 -7.21 -4.96 -2.02
C PHE A 121 -6.17 -4.11 -1.30
N HIS A 122 -4.92 -4.04 -1.77
CA HIS A 122 -3.97 -3.07 -1.21
C HIS A 122 -4.39 -1.61 -1.43
N ALA A 123 -5.03 -1.31 -2.56
CA ALA A 123 -5.58 0.02 -2.79
C ALA A 123 -6.71 0.34 -1.81
N LEU A 124 -7.53 -0.64 -1.42
CA LEU A 124 -8.58 -0.44 -0.42
C LEU A 124 -8.03 -0.27 1.00
N ASP A 125 -6.95 -0.97 1.33
CA ASP A 125 -6.35 -0.93 2.67
C ASP A 125 -5.43 0.29 2.88
N SER A 126 -4.98 0.94 1.80
CA SER A 126 -4.09 2.11 1.86
C SER A 126 -4.75 3.36 1.26
N PRO A 127 -5.38 4.22 2.08
CA PRO A 127 -5.96 5.48 1.59
C PRO A 127 -4.94 6.37 0.87
N LYS A 128 -3.68 6.37 1.33
CA LYS A 128 -2.59 7.15 0.72
C LYS A 128 -2.12 6.56 -0.60
N GLY A 129 -2.05 5.23 -0.69
CA GLY A 129 -1.60 4.52 -1.89
C GLY A 129 -2.69 4.30 -2.93
N LEU A 130 -3.98 4.46 -2.57
CA LEU A 130 -5.12 4.12 -3.41
C LEU A 130 -5.03 4.71 -4.81
N PHE A 131 -4.70 6.00 -4.93
CA PHE A 131 -4.62 6.68 -6.21
C PHE A 131 -3.49 6.12 -7.09
N ASN A 132 -2.29 5.98 -6.52
CA ASN A 132 -1.12 5.44 -7.23
C ASN A 132 -1.38 4.00 -7.68
N LEU A 133 -1.87 3.15 -6.77
CA LEU A 133 -2.19 1.75 -7.06
C LEU A 133 -3.29 1.63 -8.12
N PHE A 134 -4.30 2.50 -8.07
CA PHE A 134 -5.33 2.53 -9.09
C PHE A 134 -4.74 2.89 -10.46
N ARG A 135 -4.00 4.01 -10.52
CA ARG A 135 -3.42 4.53 -11.76
C ARG A 135 -2.43 3.55 -12.39
N ASP A 136 -1.57 2.95 -11.59
CA ASP A 136 -0.41 2.20 -12.09
C ASP A 136 -0.72 0.71 -12.30
N HIS A 137 -1.63 0.12 -11.52
CA HIS A 137 -1.87 -1.33 -11.55
C HIS A 137 -3.30 -1.76 -11.91
N ILE A 138 -4.29 -0.89 -11.77
CA ILE A 138 -5.72 -1.23 -11.94
C ILE A 138 -6.27 -0.65 -13.24
N GLN A 139 -6.17 0.67 -13.44
CA GLN A 139 -6.64 1.36 -14.64
C GLN A 139 -6.07 0.76 -15.94
N PRO A 140 -4.76 0.44 -16.04
CA PRO A 140 -4.19 -0.10 -17.28
C PRO A 140 -4.79 -1.46 -17.68
N ARG A 141 -5.39 -2.20 -16.74
CA ARG A 141 -6.06 -3.48 -17.03
C ARG A 141 -7.38 -3.32 -17.78
N PHE A 142 -8.00 -2.15 -17.73
CA PHE A 142 -9.28 -1.86 -18.38
C PHE A 142 -9.16 -0.85 -19.52
N ALA A 143 -8.23 0.11 -19.40
CA ALA A 143 -8.09 1.23 -20.31
C ALA A 143 -6.61 1.54 -20.60
N ALA A 144 -5.85 0.52 -21.04
CA ALA A 144 -4.43 0.65 -21.40
C ALA A 144 -4.14 1.77 -22.41
N SER A 145 -5.11 2.09 -23.29
CA SER A 145 -5.00 3.13 -24.31
C SER A 145 -5.27 4.57 -23.80
N GLN A 146 -5.77 4.73 -22.57
CA GLN A 146 -6.01 6.04 -21.94
C GLN A 146 -4.93 6.39 -20.92
N SER A 147 -3.68 5.98 -21.16
CA SER A 147 -2.60 6.06 -20.19
C SER A 147 -1.94 7.44 -20.07
N ASP A 148 -2.53 8.52 -20.59
CA ASP A 148 -2.03 9.85 -20.24
C ASP A 148 -2.43 10.13 -18.77
N PRO A 149 -1.47 10.15 -17.83
CA PRO A 149 -1.77 10.36 -16.42
C PRO A 149 -2.39 11.74 -16.15
N SER A 150 -2.15 12.70 -17.06
CA SER A 150 -2.63 14.07 -16.92
C SER A 150 -4.15 14.17 -17.15
N ASP A 151 -4.70 13.38 -18.08
CA ASP A 151 -6.12 13.42 -18.41
C ASP A 151 -6.99 12.84 -17.29
N PHE A 152 -6.59 11.70 -16.73
CA PHE A 152 -7.31 11.11 -15.61
C PHE A 152 -7.28 12.02 -14.37
N SER A 153 -6.09 12.54 -14.04
CA SER A 153 -5.93 13.45 -12.89
C SER A 153 -6.77 14.72 -13.08
N ARG A 154 -6.81 15.28 -14.29
CA ARG A 154 -7.66 16.43 -14.62
C ARG A 154 -9.14 16.10 -14.42
N ILE A 155 -9.64 15.00 -14.99
CA ILE A 155 -11.05 14.61 -14.88
C ILE A 155 -11.43 14.38 -13.41
N VAL A 156 -10.66 13.60 -12.66
CA VAL A 156 -10.99 13.27 -11.27
C VAL A 156 -10.86 14.48 -10.35
N SER A 157 -9.92 15.39 -10.62
CA SER A 157 -9.74 16.59 -9.79
C SER A 157 -11.02 17.42 -9.69
N GLU A 158 -11.80 17.53 -10.77
CA GLU A 158 -13.05 18.29 -10.80
C GLU A 158 -14.13 17.73 -9.85
N TYR A 159 -14.02 16.45 -9.46
CA TYR A 159 -14.94 15.81 -8.51
C TYR A 159 -14.46 15.89 -7.05
N TRP A 160 -13.32 16.54 -6.77
CA TRP A 160 -12.81 16.68 -5.40
C TRP A 160 -13.68 17.60 -4.53
N ALA A 161 -14.19 18.67 -5.13
CA ALA A 161 -15.15 19.59 -4.53
C ALA A 161 -16.09 20.17 -5.61
N VAL A 162 -17.30 20.59 -5.22
CA VAL A 162 -18.27 21.22 -6.13
C VAL A 162 -17.66 22.46 -6.81
N ASP A 163 -16.80 23.15 -6.09
CA ASP A 163 -16.10 24.40 -6.42
C ASP A 163 -14.58 24.19 -6.47
N THR A 164 -14.13 23.04 -7.00
CA THR A 164 -12.71 22.64 -7.05
C THR A 164 -11.76 23.77 -7.49
N LYS A 165 -12.13 24.55 -8.52
CA LYS A 165 -11.28 25.64 -9.03
C LYS A 165 -11.06 26.75 -8.00
N ASP A 166 -12.11 27.09 -7.25
CA ASP A 166 -12.06 28.12 -6.22
C ASP A 166 -11.23 27.61 -5.03
N VAL A 167 -11.47 26.37 -4.60
CA VAL A 167 -10.68 25.71 -3.54
C VAL A 167 -9.19 25.66 -3.90
N ILE A 168 -8.84 25.30 -5.15
CA ILE A 168 -7.45 25.31 -5.61
C ILE A 168 -6.87 26.72 -5.57
N GLY A 169 -7.62 27.71 -6.07
CA GLY A 169 -7.21 29.11 -6.06
C GLY A 169 -6.95 29.65 -4.66
N GLU A 170 -7.81 29.33 -3.69
CA GLU A 170 -7.62 29.67 -2.28
C GLU A 170 -6.39 28.96 -1.70
N LYS A 171 -6.22 27.66 -1.94
CA LYS A 171 -5.06 26.91 -1.44
C LYS A 171 -3.72 27.41 -2.00
N LEU A 172 -3.70 27.92 -3.23
CA LEU A 172 -2.50 28.54 -3.80
C LEU A 172 -2.15 29.86 -3.09
N LYS A 173 -3.14 30.66 -2.71
CA LYS A 173 -2.94 31.89 -1.90
C LYS A 173 -2.49 31.57 -0.48
N ASP A 174 -3.11 30.57 0.15
CA ASP A 174 -2.71 30.07 1.47
C ASP A 174 -1.24 29.62 1.45
N LYS A 175 -0.84 28.88 0.40
CA LYS A 175 0.53 28.40 0.22
C LYS A 175 1.51 29.56 0.08
N GLU A 176 1.22 30.56 -0.73
CA GLU A 176 2.08 31.74 -0.89
C GLU A 176 2.27 32.47 0.45
N THR A 177 1.18 32.65 1.19
CA THR A 177 1.19 33.26 2.53
C THR A 177 2.07 32.45 3.48
N TYR A 178 1.87 31.13 3.53
CA TYR A 178 2.64 30.22 4.35
C TYR A 178 4.13 30.22 4.01
N GLU A 179 4.50 30.17 2.73
CA GLU A 179 5.91 30.19 2.29
C GLU A 179 6.60 31.50 2.68
N ASN A 180 5.88 32.63 2.60
CA ASN A 180 6.41 33.93 3.03
C ASN A 180 6.62 33.98 4.55
N GLU A 181 5.65 33.53 5.34
CA GLU A 181 5.80 33.43 6.80
C GLU A 181 6.95 32.50 7.20
N LEU A 182 7.07 31.35 6.52
CA LEU A 182 8.12 30.38 6.74
C LEU A 182 9.50 31.00 6.48
N ARG A 183 9.66 31.69 5.34
CA ARG A 183 10.90 32.43 5.01
C ARG A 183 11.23 33.49 6.06
N LEU A 184 10.24 34.23 6.56
CA LEU A 184 10.44 35.23 7.60
C LEU A 184 10.90 34.59 8.91
N ARG A 185 10.26 33.49 9.33
CA ARG A 185 10.64 32.77 10.56
C ARG A 185 12.07 32.22 10.47
N PHE A 186 12.46 31.61 9.36
CA PHE A 186 13.84 31.11 9.20
C PHE A 186 14.88 32.24 9.14
N LYS A 187 14.55 33.40 8.54
CA LYS A 187 15.41 34.58 8.60
C LYS A 187 15.54 35.13 10.02
N MET A 188 14.46 35.18 10.79
CA MET A 188 14.49 35.64 12.19
C MET A 188 15.29 34.70 13.10
N VAL A 189 15.20 33.38 12.88
CA VAL A 189 16.01 32.39 13.60
C VAL A 189 17.50 32.53 13.26
N GLN A 190 17.84 32.77 12.00
CA GLN A 190 19.23 33.02 11.58
C GLN A 190 19.78 34.31 12.20
N VAL A 191 19.00 35.40 12.19
CA VAL A 191 19.40 36.67 12.81
C VAL A 191 19.50 36.53 14.33
N ALA A 192 18.64 35.75 14.99
CA ALA A 192 18.74 35.48 16.43
C ALA A 192 19.96 34.62 16.80
N HIS A 193 20.39 33.72 15.91
CA HIS A 193 21.64 32.97 16.05
C HIS A 193 22.85 33.89 15.86
N ASP A 194 22.85 34.75 14.84
CA ASP A 194 23.96 35.66 14.52
C ASP A 194 24.08 36.82 15.53
N THR A 195 22.99 37.24 16.18
CA THR A 195 22.99 38.26 17.23
C THR A 195 23.13 37.68 18.65
N GLY A 196 23.04 36.35 18.80
CA GLY A 196 23.12 35.63 20.07
C GLY A 196 24.53 35.25 20.54
N GLU A 197 25.55 35.29 19.67
CA GLU A 197 26.94 34.98 20.06
C GLU A 197 27.70 36.16 20.72
N SER A 198 27.05 37.31 20.94
CA SER A 198 27.68 38.46 21.62
C SER A 198 27.17 38.70 23.05
N LYS A 199 27.05 37.62 23.84
CA LYS A 199 27.03 37.72 25.31
C LYS A 199 27.97 36.69 25.95
N ASN A 200 29.25 36.83 25.66
CA ASN A 200 30.31 36.49 26.61
C ASN A 200 31.13 37.75 26.87
N CYS A 201 30.87 38.42 27.99
CA CYS A 201 31.83 39.30 28.62
C CYS A 201 31.65 39.29 30.15
N HIS A 202 32.70 38.75 30.77
CA HIS A 202 33.09 38.66 32.19
C HIS A 202 32.36 37.67 33.09
#